data_AF-W4L1L1-F1
#
_entry.id   AF-W4L1L1-F1
#
_cell.length_a   1.000
_cell.length_b   1.000
_cell.length_c   1.000
_cell.angle_alpha   90.00
_cell.angle_beta   90.00
_cell.angle_gamma   90.00
#
_symmetry.space_group_name_H-M   'P 1'
#
loop_
_entity.id
_entity.type
_entity.pdbx_description
1 polymer ?
#
loop_
_entity_poly.entity_id
_entity_poly.type
_entity_poly.pdbx_seq_one_letter_code
_entity_poly.pdbx_strand_id
1 'polypeptide(L)'
;CDFEGTGPQTKGPFNAVPSGSQAAAYFAVRALTDTTIATNGGCFRPVTLHLPKGTLVNPVEPAPVNSRTATIKRITSVIIGALKNAMPHKVPADGSSELHVLMFGGQWASGKRFVVGEFTAGGSGGGPHKDGVDVIETDGSNCMNLPVEALELEAPIRVHRMALRPDSGGAGRFRGGLGCVRE
;
A
#
# COMPACT_ATOMS: atom_id res chain seq x y z
N CYS A 1 -2.62 19.22 3.67
CA CYS A 1 -3.58 18.18 4.05
C CYS A 1 -3.84 18.27 5.55
N ASP A 2 -5.10 18.37 5.94
CA ASP A 2 -5.49 18.38 7.35
C ASP A 2 -6.03 17.00 7.74
N PHE A 3 -5.45 16.39 8.78
CA PHE A 3 -5.85 15.09 9.33
C PHE A 3 -6.59 15.22 10.67
N GLU A 4 -7.10 16.42 10.98
CA GLU A 4 -8.05 16.59 12.08
C GLU A 4 -9.21 15.58 11.99
N GLY A 5 -9.60 14.99 13.13
CA GLY A 5 -10.62 13.94 13.19
C GLY A 5 -10.12 12.52 12.89
N THR A 6 -8.84 12.32 12.57
CA THR A 6 -8.26 10.97 12.51
C THR A 6 -8.40 10.28 13.86
N GLY A 7 -8.86 9.03 13.85
CA GLY A 7 -9.00 8.21 15.06
C GLY A 7 -7.70 8.08 15.88
N PRO A 8 -7.82 7.70 17.16
CA PRO A 8 -6.68 7.54 18.05
C PRO A 8 -5.71 6.47 17.55
N GLN A 9 -4.45 6.54 17.99
CA GLN A 9 -3.49 5.47 17.77
C GLN A 9 -4.04 4.12 18.28
N THR A 10 -3.70 3.04 17.59
CA THR A 10 -4.19 1.68 17.87
C THR A 10 -3.20 0.90 18.73
N LYS A 11 -3.70 -0.13 19.43
CA LYS A 11 -2.85 -1.12 20.13
C LYS A 11 -2.06 -2.00 19.16
N GLY A 12 -2.55 -2.16 17.93
CA GLY A 12 -1.92 -2.95 16.88
C GLY A 12 -0.86 -2.17 16.09
N PRO A 13 -0.05 -2.85 15.27
CA PRO A 13 1.14 -2.26 14.64
C PRO A 13 0.83 -1.34 13.44
N PHE A 14 -0.41 -0.86 13.30
CA PHE A 14 -0.86 -0.06 12.15
C PHE A 14 -0.57 1.44 12.30
N ASN A 15 0.01 1.89 13.42
CA ASN A 15 0.28 3.31 13.61
C ASN A 15 1.36 3.80 12.65
N ALA A 16 1.10 4.93 11.99
CA ALA A 16 2.04 5.57 11.08
C ALA A 16 2.65 6.81 11.74
N VAL A 17 3.97 6.79 11.95
CA VAL A 17 4.71 7.98 12.38
C VAL A 17 4.59 9.10 11.34
N PRO A 18 4.74 10.38 11.73
CA PRO A 18 4.54 11.52 10.84
C PRO A 18 5.28 11.44 9.50
N SER A 19 6.49 10.87 9.47
CA SER A 19 7.27 10.68 8.25
C SER A 19 6.58 9.75 7.24
N GLY A 20 5.78 8.78 7.69
CA GLY A 20 4.97 7.92 6.83
C GLY A 20 3.84 8.69 6.15
N SER A 21 3.12 9.52 6.90
CA SER A 21 2.06 10.39 6.37
C SER A 21 2.63 11.42 5.38
N GLN A 22 3.80 11.98 5.67
CA GLN A 22 4.52 12.87 4.75
C GLN A 22 4.93 12.14 3.47
N ALA A 23 5.48 10.93 3.56
CA ALA A 23 5.86 10.14 2.39
C ALA A 23 4.66 9.85 1.48
N ALA A 24 3.50 9.52 2.05
CA ALA A 24 2.25 9.34 1.31
C ALA A 24 1.85 10.61 0.54
N ALA A 25 1.90 11.78 1.20
CA ALA A 25 1.59 13.05 0.57
C ALA A 25 2.58 13.41 -0.55
N TYR A 26 3.87 13.17 -0.34
CA TYR A 26 4.91 13.41 -1.33
C TYR A 26 4.73 12.52 -2.56
N PHE A 27 4.43 11.24 -2.35
CA PHE A 27 4.09 10.32 -3.43
C PHE A 27 2.87 10.81 -4.20
N ALA A 28 1.77 11.13 -3.52
CA ALA A 28 0.53 11.56 -4.17
C ALA A 28 0.73 12.82 -5.04
N VAL A 29 1.48 13.81 -4.53
CA VAL A 29 1.81 15.02 -5.30
C VAL A 29 2.68 14.66 -6.51
N ARG A 30 3.72 13.85 -6.34
CA ARG A 30 4.63 13.49 -7.46
C ARG A 30 4.00 12.60 -8.51
N ALA A 31 3.09 11.71 -8.12
CA ALA A 31 2.35 10.85 -9.04
C ALA A 31 1.43 11.63 -9.99
N LEU A 32 0.97 12.82 -9.58
CA LEU A 32 -0.01 13.61 -10.33
C LEU A 32 0.58 14.86 -11.02
N THR A 33 1.72 15.34 -10.53
CA THR A 33 2.43 16.50 -11.09
C THR A 33 3.35 16.10 -12.24
N ASP A 34 3.86 17.09 -12.98
CA ASP A 34 4.69 16.87 -14.17
C ASP A 34 5.91 15.97 -13.87
N THR A 35 6.10 14.96 -14.71
CA THR A 35 7.17 13.97 -14.60
C THR A 35 8.55 14.56 -14.92
N THR A 36 8.61 15.70 -15.59
CA THR A 36 9.86 16.43 -15.90
C THR A 36 10.41 17.20 -14.71
N ILE A 37 9.60 17.46 -13.67
CA ILE A 37 10.04 18.13 -12.45
C ILE A 37 11.01 17.23 -11.68
N ALA A 38 12.20 17.74 -11.37
CA ALA A 38 13.19 17.02 -10.59
C ALA A 38 12.66 16.69 -9.18
N THR A 39 12.91 15.46 -8.73
CA THR A 39 12.52 15.00 -7.38
C THR A 39 13.56 15.46 -6.36
N ASN A 40 13.31 16.61 -5.73
CA ASN A 40 14.17 17.16 -4.67
C ASN A 40 13.32 17.93 -3.63
N GLY A 41 13.94 18.44 -2.56
CA GLY A 41 13.20 19.14 -1.49
C GLY A 41 12.36 20.34 -1.95
N GLY A 42 12.65 20.93 -3.11
CA GLY A 42 11.88 22.03 -3.68
C GLY A 42 10.45 21.63 -4.07
N CYS A 43 10.25 20.42 -4.62
CA CYS A 43 8.92 19.97 -5.03
C CYS A 43 8.02 19.59 -3.84
N PHE A 44 8.61 19.37 -2.66
CA PHE A 44 7.90 19.03 -1.43
C PHE A 44 7.68 20.22 -0.49
N ARG A 45 8.41 21.32 -0.68
CA ARG A 45 8.25 22.58 0.09
C ARG A 45 6.79 23.10 0.18
N PRO A 46 5.94 23.02 -0.87
CA PRO A 46 4.56 23.49 -0.77
C PRO A 46 3.63 22.50 -0.05
N VAL A 47 4.11 21.31 0.35
CA VAL A 47 3.29 20.28 0.97
C VAL A 47 3.38 20.40 2.49
N THR A 48 2.27 20.76 3.14
CA THR A 48 2.15 20.82 4.59
C THR A 48 1.06 19.89 5.08
N LEU A 49 1.34 19.15 6.16
CA LEU A 49 0.39 18.26 6.82
C LEU A 49 0.14 18.74 8.24
N HIS A 50 -1.13 18.83 8.63
CA HIS A 50 -1.53 18.93 10.03
C HIS A 50 -1.86 17.53 10.54
N LEU A 51 -1.12 17.06 11.54
CA LEU A 51 -1.20 15.70 12.08
C LEU A 51 -1.40 15.77 13.60
N PRO A 52 -2.63 15.62 14.13
CA PRO A 52 -2.87 15.72 15.57
C PRO A 52 -2.14 14.63 16.35
N LYS A 53 -1.44 14.99 17.43
CA LYS A 53 -0.69 14.03 18.26
C LYS A 53 -1.61 12.99 18.91
N GLY A 54 -1.12 11.76 19.07
CA GLY A 54 -1.87 10.65 19.69
C GLY A 54 -2.85 9.96 18.74
N THR A 55 -2.82 10.30 17.45
CA THR A 55 -3.68 9.70 16.42
C THR A 55 -2.97 8.58 15.67
N LEU A 56 -3.72 7.85 14.84
CA LEU A 56 -3.20 6.81 13.95
C LEU A 56 -2.04 7.30 13.05
N VAL A 57 -2.02 8.59 12.71
CA VAL A 57 -1.08 9.22 11.77
C VAL A 57 0.00 10.08 12.44
N ASN A 58 -0.04 10.18 13.78
CA ASN A 58 0.99 10.82 14.61
C ASN A 58 0.95 10.20 16.03
N PRO A 59 1.33 8.92 16.16
CA PRO A 59 1.31 8.20 17.42
C PRO A 59 2.37 8.71 18.38
N VAL A 60 2.13 8.50 19.68
CA VAL A 60 3.10 8.71 20.76
C VAL A 60 3.63 7.36 21.22
N GLU A 61 4.92 7.31 21.55
CA GLU A 61 5.56 6.15 22.16
C GLU A 61 4.76 5.68 23.40
N PRO A 62 4.57 4.35 23.62
CA PRO A 62 5.18 3.20 22.94
C PRO A 62 4.30 2.54 21.85
N ALA A 63 3.54 3.31 21.06
CA ALA A 63 2.68 2.71 20.02
C ALA A 63 3.50 1.85 19.01
N PRO A 64 3.01 0.66 18.64
CA PRO A 64 3.69 -0.18 17.65
C PRO A 64 3.44 0.31 16.21
N VAL A 65 4.48 0.24 15.37
CA VAL A 65 4.51 0.86 14.02
C VAL A 65 4.99 -0.09 12.90
N ASN A 66 5.06 -1.39 13.17
CA ASN A 66 5.67 -2.37 12.26
C ASN A 66 4.87 -2.55 10.95
N SER A 67 3.53 -2.51 11.02
CA SER A 67 2.60 -2.70 9.90
C SER A 67 2.05 -1.37 9.37
N ARG A 68 2.78 -0.27 9.56
CA ARG A 68 2.37 1.08 9.16
C ARG A 68 2.11 1.24 7.65
N THR A 69 2.67 0.38 6.80
CA THR A 69 2.50 0.44 5.34
C THR A 69 1.02 0.44 4.94
N ALA A 70 0.20 -0.38 5.61
CA ALA A 70 -1.25 -0.43 5.43
C ALA A 70 -1.90 0.96 5.60
N THR A 71 -1.50 1.68 6.64
CA THR A 71 -1.99 3.03 6.94
C THR A 71 -1.45 4.05 5.94
N ILE A 72 -0.16 3.97 5.59
CA ILE A 72 0.46 4.86 4.60
C ILE A 72 -0.25 4.75 3.25
N LYS A 73 -0.56 3.52 2.78
CA LYS A 73 -1.30 3.31 1.52
C LYS A 73 -2.69 3.96 1.57
N ARG A 74 -3.44 3.78 2.66
CA ARG A 74 -4.75 4.44 2.83
C ARG A 74 -4.65 5.97 2.84
N ILE A 75 -3.62 6.52 3.49
CA ILE A 75 -3.34 7.97 3.47
C ILE A 75 -3.10 8.42 2.03
N THR A 76 -2.25 7.71 1.28
CA THR A 76 -1.96 8.01 -0.13
C THR A 76 -3.25 8.05 -0.95
N SER A 77 -4.07 7.02 -0.85
CA SER A 77 -5.34 6.90 -1.57
C SER A 77 -6.33 8.02 -1.23
N VAL A 78 -6.46 8.38 0.04
CA VAL A 78 -7.33 9.50 0.45
C VAL A 78 -6.84 10.82 -0.13
N ILE A 79 -5.52 11.07 -0.13
CA ILE A 79 -4.95 12.30 -0.71
C ILE A 79 -5.16 12.34 -2.23
N ILE A 80 -4.87 11.24 -2.94
CA ILE A 80 -5.09 11.14 -4.39
C ILE A 80 -6.58 11.34 -4.71
N GLY A 81 -7.47 10.67 -3.98
CA GLY A 81 -8.92 10.80 -4.13
C GLY A 81 -9.43 12.22 -3.89
N ALA A 82 -8.89 12.94 -2.92
CA ALA A 82 -9.24 14.34 -2.65
C ALA A 82 -8.89 15.28 -3.83
N LEU A 83 -7.90 14.92 -4.65
CA LEU A 83 -7.48 15.68 -5.83
C LEU A 83 -8.32 15.37 -7.08
N LYS A 84 -9.25 14.40 -7.03
CA LYS A 84 -10.06 13.98 -8.16
C LYS A 84 -10.81 15.12 -8.84
N ASN A 85 -11.42 16.02 -8.07
CA ASN A 85 -12.18 17.15 -8.64
C ASN A 85 -11.27 18.18 -9.32
N ALA A 86 -10.04 18.34 -8.82
CA ALA A 86 -9.07 19.27 -9.40
C ALA A 86 -8.36 18.71 -10.64
N MET A 87 -8.20 17.38 -10.73
CA MET A 87 -7.49 16.70 -11.81
C MET A 87 -8.24 15.44 -12.31
N PRO A 88 -9.48 15.58 -12.81
CA PRO A 88 -10.35 14.43 -13.11
C PRO A 88 -9.83 13.52 -14.23
N HIS A 89 -8.95 14.05 -15.09
CA HIS A 89 -8.35 13.30 -16.20
C HIS A 89 -7.04 12.59 -15.82
N LYS A 90 -6.56 12.74 -14.57
CA LYS A 90 -5.32 12.11 -14.10
C LYS A 90 -5.53 11.16 -12.93
N VAL A 91 -6.51 11.43 -12.08
CA VAL A 91 -6.73 10.69 -10.84
C VAL A 91 -7.48 9.37 -11.13
N PRO A 92 -6.88 8.20 -10.83
CA PRO A 92 -7.60 6.94 -10.90
C PRO A 92 -8.61 6.80 -9.76
N ALA A 93 -9.49 5.80 -9.84
CA ALA A 93 -10.21 5.30 -8.68
C ALA A 93 -9.23 4.74 -7.63
N ASP A 94 -9.72 4.47 -6.42
CA ASP A 94 -8.88 3.84 -5.41
C ASP A 94 -8.50 2.40 -5.81
N GLY A 95 -7.29 1.99 -5.45
CA GLY A 95 -6.80 0.62 -5.62
C GLY A 95 -7.14 -0.28 -4.44
N SER A 96 -6.36 -1.35 -4.23
CA SER A 96 -6.51 -2.19 -3.04
C SER A 96 -6.22 -1.45 -1.73
N SER A 97 -5.41 -0.38 -1.78
CA SER A 97 -5.00 0.42 -0.62
C SER A 97 -4.38 -0.39 0.51
N GLU A 98 -3.87 -1.57 0.20
CA GLU A 98 -3.30 -2.53 1.14
C GLU A 98 -2.26 -3.42 0.47
N LEU A 99 -1.24 -3.80 1.23
CA LEU A 99 -0.29 -4.86 0.89
C LEU A 99 -0.48 -5.98 1.90
N HIS A 100 -0.98 -7.13 1.44
CA HIS A 100 -1.17 -8.26 2.33
C HIS A 100 0.18 -8.92 2.63
N VAL A 101 0.55 -8.95 3.92
CA VAL A 101 1.78 -9.57 4.40
C VAL A 101 1.42 -10.84 5.17
N LEU A 102 1.96 -11.97 4.72
CA LEU A 102 1.88 -13.25 5.39
C LEU A 102 3.26 -13.58 5.95
N MET A 103 3.34 -13.88 7.24
CA MET A 103 4.60 -14.27 7.89
C MET A 103 4.48 -15.69 8.40
N PHE A 104 5.38 -16.55 7.97
CA PHE A 104 5.48 -17.93 8.42
C PHE A 104 6.77 -18.12 9.19
N GLY A 105 6.73 -18.86 10.28
CA GLY A 105 7.91 -19.19 11.07
C GLY A 105 7.78 -20.57 11.67
N GLY A 106 8.89 -21.29 11.75
CA GLY A 106 8.89 -22.65 12.27
C GLY A 106 10.23 -23.34 12.12
N GLN A 107 10.17 -24.66 12.00
CA GLN A 107 11.34 -25.52 11.88
C GLN A 107 11.11 -26.60 10.82
N TRP A 108 12.14 -26.88 10.05
CA TRP A 108 12.21 -28.03 9.16
C TRP A 108 12.32 -29.34 9.97
N ALA A 109 11.96 -30.47 9.37
CA ALA A 109 12.15 -31.79 9.99
C ALA A 109 13.62 -32.08 10.36
N SER A 110 14.58 -31.46 9.66
CA SER A 110 16.01 -31.52 9.98
C SER A 110 16.43 -30.72 11.21
N GLY A 111 15.53 -29.93 11.80
CA GLY A 111 15.83 -29.02 12.90
C GLY A 111 16.28 -27.61 12.48
N LYS A 112 16.45 -27.33 11.17
CA LYS A 112 16.75 -25.96 10.69
C LYS A 112 15.55 -25.05 10.95
N ARG A 113 15.74 -23.87 11.56
CA ARG A 113 14.66 -22.88 11.74
C ARG A 113 14.45 -22.08 10.46
N PHE A 114 13.22 -21.62 10.22
CA PHE A 114 12.90 -20.72 9.12
C PHE A 114 11.96 -19.61 9.60
N VAL A 115 12.07 -18.44 8.95
CA VAL A 115 11.09 -17.37 8.98
C VAL A 115 11.03 -16.83 7.56
N VAL A 116 9.84 -16.84 6.94
CA VAL A 116 9.64 -16.33 5.58
C VAL A 116 8.45 -15.38 5.57
N GLY A 117 8.60 -14.28 4.83
CA GLY A 117 7.53 -13.33 4.54
C GLY A 117 7.09 -13.47 3.09
N GLU A 118 5.79 -13.53 2.88
CA GLU A 118 5.15 -13.51 1.57
C GLU A 118 4.31 -12.24 1.45
N PHE A 119 4.38 -11.62 0.28
CA PHE A 119 3.65 -10.39 -0.02
C PHE A 119 2.68 -10.64 -1.16
N THR A 120 1.42 -10.30 -0.92
CA THR A 120 0.36 -10.47 -1.92
C THR A 120 -0.17 -9.11 -2.34
N ALA A 121 0.05 -8.76 -3.61
CA ALA A 121 -0.46 -7.55 -4.21
C ALA A 121 -1.97 -7.67 -4.49
N GLY A 122 -2.67 -6.54 -4.38
CA GLY A 122 -4.04 -6.40 -4.88
C GLY A 122 -4.05 -5.95 -6.34
N GLY A 123 -5.05 -5.17 -6.74
CA GLY A 123 -5.06 -4.51 -8.05
C GLY A 123 -4.95 -2.99 -7.92
N SER A 124 -4.53 -2.32 -8.99
CA SER A 124 -4.61 -0.86 -9.06
C SER A 124 -6.05 -0.40 -9.28
N GLY A 125 -6.34 0.85 -8.95
CA GLY A 125 -7.63 1.46 -9.27
C GLY A 125 -7.85 1.61 -10.78
N GLY A 126 -9.11 1.59 -11.20
CA GLY A 126 -9.51 1.89 -12.57
C GLY A 126 -9.14 3.32 -12.94
N GLY A 127 -8.46 3.52 -14.07
CA GLY A 127 -8.02 4.83 -14.52
C GLY A 127 -9.11 5.63 -15.23
N PRO A 128 -8.85 6.91 -15.55
CA PRO A 128 -9.79 7.74 -16.32
C PRO A 128 -9.98 7.28 -17.78
N HIS A 129 -9.09 6.41 -18.28
CA HIS A 129 -9.03 6.03 -19.69
C HIS A 129 -8.90 4.51 -19.94
N LYS A 130 -8.67 3.71 -18.90
CA LYS A 130 -8.47 2.26 -19.01
C LYS A 130 -8.66 1.58 -17.66
N ASP A 131 -8.88 0.26 -17.71
CA ASP A 131 -8.95 -0.59 -16.53
C ASP A 131 -7.66 -0.52 -15.70
N GLY A 132 -7.81 -0.83 -14.41
CA GLY A 132 -6.70 -1.04 -13.50
C GLY A 132 -5.89 -2.28 -13.86
N VAL A 133 -4.63 -2.29 -13.44
CA VAL A 133 -3.73 -3.42 -13.65
C VAL A 133 -3.97 -4.46 -12.56
N ASP A 134 -4.15 -5.71 -12.98
CA ASP A 134 -4.35 -6.86 -12.10
C ASP A 134 -3.04 -7.20 -11.36
N VAL A 135 -3.12 -7.57 -10.08
CA VAL A 135 -1.99 -8.07 -9.24
C VAL A 135 -0.75 -7.18 -9.34
N ILE A 136 -0.90 -5.91 -8.97
CA ILE A 136 0.20 -4.94 -8.98
C ILE A 136 0.31 -4.20 -7.65
N GLU A 137 1.55 -4.04 -7.19
CA GLU A 137 1.84 -3.19 -6.05
C GLU A 137 2.15 -1.76 -6.52
N THR A 138 1.29 -0.83 -6.12
CA THR A 138 1.36 0.61 -6.45
C THR A 138 0.99 1.46 -5.23
N ASP A 139 0.93 2.79 -5.37
CA ASP A 139 0.34 3.71 -4.40
C ASP A 139 1.09 3.78 -3.06
N GLY A 140 2.42 3.91 -3.14
CA GLY A 140 3.31 4.10 -1.99
C GLY A 140 4.25 2.92 -1.69
N SER A 141 4.31 1.94 -2.58
CA SER A 141 5.16 0.74 -2.53
C SER A 141 5.40 0.22 -3.94
N ASN A 142 6.42 -0.62 -4.12
CA ASN A 142 6.84 -1.18 -5.41
C ASN A 142 7.36 -2.62 -5.27
N CYS A 143 6.74 -3.40 -4.38
CA CYS A 143 7.16 -4.77 -4.10
C CYS A 143 6.88 -5.69 -5.29
N MET A 144 7.86 -6.52 -5.65
CA MET A 144 7.66 -7.63 -6.59
C MET A 144 7.12 -8.85 -5.84
N ASN A 145 6.43 -9.74 -6.57
CA ASN A 145 5.98 -11.01 -6.00
C ASN A 145 7.18 -11.91 -5.67
N LEU A 146 7.07 -12.71 -4.61
CA LEU A 146 8.03 -13.76 -4.31
C LEU A 146 7.77 -14.97 -5.25
N PRO A 147 8.75 -15.39 -6.06
CA PRO A 147 8.62 -16.58 -6.90
C PRO A 147 8.25 -17.80 -6.07
N VAL A 148 7.40 -18.67 -6.63
CA VAL A 148 6.92 -19.87 -5.92
C VAL A 148 8.09 -20.77 -5.59
N GLU A 149 9.01 -20.99 -6.53
CA GLU A 149 10.18 -21.83 -6.34
C GLU A 149 11.06 -21.34 -5.20
N ALA A 150 11.23 -20.01 -5.07
CA ALA A 150 12.00 -19.42 -3.99
C ALA A 150 11.33 -19.62 -2.62
N LEU A 151 10.01 -19.46 -2.54
CA LEU A 151 9.26 -19.71 -1.30
C LEU A 151 9.40 -21.16 -0.84
N GLU A 152 9.24 -22.12 -1.76
CA GLU A 152 9.28 -23.55 -1.44
C GLU A 152 10.70 -24.05 -1.08
N LEU A 153 11.74 -23.36 -1.54
CA LEU A 153 13.12 -23.64 -1.15
C LEU A 153 13.43 -23.16 0.29
N GLU A 154 12.84 -22.05 0.72
CA GLU A 154 13.16 -21.40 1.99
C GLU A 154 12.28 -21.85 3.16
N ALA A 155 11.07 -22.36 2.87
CA ALA A 155 10.14 -22.83 3.88
C ALA A 155 9.47 -24.16 3.49
N PRO A 156 9.07 -25.00 4.46
CA PRO A 156 8.30 -26.23 4.23
C PRO A 156 6.83 -25.90 3.91
N ILE A 157 6.62 -25.08 2.88
CA ILE A 157 5.33 -24.63 2.36
C ILE A 157 5.28 -25.07 0.90
N ARG A 158 4.13 -25.58 0.46
CA ARG A 158 3.87 -25.93 -0.94
C ARG A 158 2.75 -25.02 -1.44
N VAL A 159 2.98 -24.36 -2.58
CA VAL A 159 1.94 -23.60 -3.28
C VAL A 159 1.30 -24.51 -4.31
N HIS A 160 0.03 -24.81 -4.11
CA HIS A 160 -0.78 -25.61 -5.02
C HIS A 160 -1.34 -24.80 -6.18
N ARG A 161 -1.61 -23.50 -5.96
CA ARG A 161 -2.24 -22.65 -6.97
C ARG A 161 -1.79 -21.21 -6.89
N MET A 162 -1.56 -20.61 -8.05
CA MET A 162 -1.43 -19.17 -8.25
C MET A 162 -2.34 -18.76 -9.42
N ALA A 163 -3.29 -17.87 -9.19
CA ALA A 163 -4.22 -17.40 -10.22
C ALA A 163 -4.73 -15.99 -9.92
N LEU A 164 -5.32 -15.32 -10.92
CA LEU A 164 -6.14 -14.14 -10.65
C LEU A 164 -7.39 -14.57 -9.87
N ARG A 165 -7.83 -13.74 -8.91
CA ARG A 165 -9.10 -13.94 -8.20
C ARG A 165 -10.23 -13.35 -9.04
N PRO A 166 -11.10 -14.19 -9.65
CA PRO A 166 -12.19 -13.69 -10.48
C PRO A 166 -13.09 -12.74 -9.69
N ASP A 167 -13.61 -11.72 -10.37
CA ASP A 167 -14.58 -10.74 -9.85
C ASP A 167 -14.14 -10.02 -8.56
N SER A 168 -12.83 -9.90 -8.35
CA SER A 168 -12.25 -9.20 -7.19
C SER A 168 -12.02 -7.71 -7.40
N GLY A 169 -11.98 -7.25 -8.66
CA GLY A 169 -11.78 -5.84 -9.00
C GLY A 169 -13.06 -5.02 -8.80
N GLY A 170 -12.91 -3.77 -8.35
CA GLY A 170 -14.04 -2.85 -8.20
C GLY A 170 -14.74 -2.55 -9.53
N ALA A 171 -16.06 -2.63 -9.56
CA ALA A 171 -16.85 -2.34 -10.77
C ALA A 171 -16.84 -0.84 -11.12
N GLY A 172 -16.86 -0.52 -12.42
CA GLY A 172 -16.89 0.84 -12.93
C GLY A 172 -16.84 0.86 -14.46
N ARG A 173 -16.91 2.06 -15.08
CA ARG A 173 -16.71 2.22 -16.53
C ARG A 173 -15.36 1.63 -16.97
N PHE A 174 -14.34 1.86 -16.16
CA PHE A 174 -13.08 1.15 -16.18
C PHE A 174 -12.96 0.43 -14.84
N ARG A 175 -12.81 -0.89 -14.87
CA ARG A 175 -12.77 -1.70 -13.65
C ARG A 175 -11.47 -1.51 -12.90
N GLY A 176 -11.47 -1.77 -11.60
CA GLY A 176 -10.25 -1.99 -10.84
C GLY A 176 -9.53 -3.27 -11.29
N GLY A 177 -8.23 -3.33 -11.01
CA GLY A 177 -7.44 -4.55 -11.16
C GLY A 177 -7.93 -5.65 -10.23
N LEU A 178 -7.83 -6.90 -10.67
CA LEU A 178 -8.09 -8.09 -9.89
C LEU A 178 -6.95 -8.32 -8.89
N GLY A 179 -7.28 -8.87 -7.73
CA GLY A 179 -6.30 -9.49 -6.83
C GLY A 179 -5.94 -10.91 -7.29
N CYS A 180 -5.18 -11.63 -6.47
CA CYS A 180 -4.80 -13.02 -6.75
C CYS A 180 -5.36 -14.02 -5.73
N VAL A 181 -5.34 -15.28 -6.15
CA VAL A 181 -5.51 -16.48 -5.32
C VAL A 181 -4.14 -17.14 -5.22
N ARG A 182 -3.70 -17.41 -3.99
CA ARG A 182 -2.49 -18.19 -3.68
C ARG A 182 -2.87 -19.23 -2.63
N GLU A 183 -2.81 -20.51 -2.98
CA GLU A 183 -3.19 -21.67 -2.14
C GLU A 183 -2.00 -22.60 -1.93
#